data_AF-A8UKK8-F1
#
_entry.id   AF-A8UKK8-F1
#
_cell.length_a   1.000
_cell.length_b   1.000
_cell.length_c   1.000
_cell.angle_alpha   90.00
_cell.angle_beta   90.00
_cell.angle_gamma   90.00
#
_symmetry.space_group_name_H-M   'P 1'
#
loop_
_entity.id
_entity.type
_entity.pdbx_description
1 polymer ?
#
loop_
_entity_poly.entity_id
_entity_poly.type
_entity_poly.pdbx_seq_one_letter_code
_entity_poly.pdbx_strand_id
1 'polypeptide(L)'
;MVLRKSIVSTLCILTFSFSLSKLYSQKLHLELKSIVTNKVRKIYKNDLVVVHTEYKKYKGLIKIIDKQSISLNGRKIKIDDIIKIKKIKVDFKPDKK
;
A
#
# COMPACT_ATOMS: atom_id res chain seq x y z
N MET A 1 4.55 -50.87 -14.88
CA MET A 1 3.48 -49.83 -14.98
C MET A 1 3.47 -48.97 -13.70
N VAL A 2 4.47 -48.10 -13.49
CA VAL A 2 4.64 -47.34 -12.22
C VAL A 2 4.84 -45.83 -12.46
N LEU A 3 5.12 -45.39 -13.69
CA LEU A 3 5.45 -43.99 -13.99
C LEU A 3 4.28 -43.00 -13.90
N ARG A 4 3.02 -43.46 -13.79
CA ARG A 4 1.85 -42.56 -13.85
C ARG A 4 1.47 -41.89 -12.53
N LYS A 5 1.98 -42.35 -11.37
CA LYS A 5 1.61 -41.78 -10.06
C LYS A 5 2.49 -40.60 -9.62
N SER A 6 3.67 -40.40 -10.22
CA SER A 6 4.64 -39.40 -9.76
C SER A 6 4.39 -37.98 -10.30
N ILE A 7 3.76 -37.86 -11.47
CA ILE A 7 3.49 -36.55 -12.11
C ILE A 7 2.38 -35.78 -11.38
N VAL A 8 1.44 -36.48 -10.75
CA VAL A 8 0.31 -35.85 -10.06
C VAL A 8 0.75 -35.23 -8.73
N SER A 9 1.73 -35.82 -8.03
CA SER A 9 2.21 -35.26 -6.76
C SER A 9 3.08 -34.01 -6.96
N THR A 10 3.88 -33.95 -8.03
CA THR A 10 4.71 -32.77 -8.33
C THR A 10 3.86 -31.57 -8.77
N LEU A 11 2.76 -31.79 -9.49
CA LEU A 11 1.85 -30.73 -9.92
C LEU A 11 1.13 -30.06 -8.71
N CYS A 12 0.76 -30.83 -7.69
CA CYS A 12 0.14 -30.30 -6.47
C CYS A 12 1.08 -29.42 -5.62
N ILE A 13 2.37 -29.75 -5.58
CA ILE A 13 3.35 -28.96 -4.81
C ILE A 13 3.60 -27.60 -5.50
N LEU A 14 3.60 -27.57 -6.83
CA LEU A 14 3.76 -26.35 -7.62
C LEU A 14 2.59 -25.38 -7.46
N THR A 15 1.34 -25.87 -7.43
CA THR A 15 0.16 -25.01 -7.25
C THR A 15 0.03 -24.45 -5.84
N PHE A 16 0.46 -25.21 -4.82
CA PHE A 16 0.50 -24.74 -3.43
C PHE A 16 1.51 -23.60 -3.25
N SER A 17 2.69 -23.73 -3.86
CA SER A 17 3.75 -22.71 -3.81
C SER A 17 3.33 -21.39 -4.49
N PHE A 18 2.60 -21.48 -5.61
CA PHE A 18 2.13 -20.29 -6.34
C PHE A 18 1.03 -19.51 -5.59
N SER A 19 0.28 -20.21 -4.73
CA SER A 19 -0.82 -19.62 -3.95
C SER A 19 -0.31 -18.85 -2.74
N LEU A 20 0.75 -19.32 -2.07
CA LEU A 20 1.36 -18.59 -0.95
C LEU A 20 2.01 -17.27 -1.38
N SER A 21 2.60 -17.21 -2.57
CA SER A 21 3.22 -15.98 -3.10
C SER A 21 2.22 -14.85 -3.32
N LYS A 22 0.96 -15.18 -3.67
CA LYS A 22 -0.13 -14.19 -3.79
C LYS A 22 -0.63 -13.72 -2.42
N LEU A 23 -0.64 -14.57 -1.41
CA LEU A 23 -1.01 -14.21 -0.03
C LEU A 23 0.03 -13.29 0.63
N TYR A 24 1.33 -13.48 0.36
CA TYR A 24 2.40 -12.62 0.88
C TYR A 24 2.49 -11.25 0.21
N SER A 25 1.82 -11.04 -0.92
CA SER A 25 1.61 -9.72 -1.52
C SER A 25 0.48 -8.95 -0.81
N GLN A 26 0.40 -9.09 0.53
CA GLN A 26 -0.40 -8.21 1.38
C GLN A 26 0.07 -6.79 1.12
N LYS A 27 -0.78 -6.02 0.43
CA LYS A 27 -0.55 -4.61 0.15
C LYS A 27 -0.23 -3.89 1.45
N LEU A 28 1.04 -3.53 1.64
CA LEU A 28 1.49 -2.68 2.75
C LEU A 28 0.67 -1.39 2.70
N HIS A 29 -0.28 -1.27 3.62
CA HIS A 29 -1.13 -0.12 3.79
C HIS A 29 -0.95 0.41 5.21
N LEU A 30 -0.94 1.74 5.32
CA LEU A 30 -1.02 2.42 6.61
C LEU A 30 -2.45 2.88 6.82
N GLU A 31 -2.98 2.61 8.00
CA GLU A 31 -4.21 3.20 8.47
C GLU A 31 -3.87 4.50 9.18
N LEU A 32 -4.30 5.62 8.61
CA LEU A 32 -4.07 6.94 9.17
C LEU A 32 -5.39 7.52 9.64
N LYS A 33 -5.45 7.82 10.94
CA LYS A 33 -6.58 8.47 11.57
C LYS A 33 -6.43 9.98 11.44
N SER A 34 -7.39 10.63 10.79
CA SER A 34 -7.44 12.09 10.71
C SER A 34 -7.95 12.64 12.04
N ILE A 35 -7.18 13.52 12.67
CA ILE A 35 -7.55 14.19 13.94
C ILE A 35 -8.81 15.04 13.73
N VAL A 36 -8.88 15.79 12.62
CA VAL A 36 -9.98 16.74 12.35
C VAL A 36 -11.32 16.06 12.08
N THR A 37 -11.29 14.95 11.36
CA THR A 37 -12.54 14.30 10.90
C THR A 37 -12.84 13.00 11.64
N ASN A 38 -11.98 12.58 12.58
CA ASN A 38 -12.02 11.31 13.29
C ASN A 38 -12.22 10.07 12.37
N LYS A 39 -11.82 10.21 11.09
CA LYS A 39 -11.99 9.17 10.05
C LYS A 39 -10.66 8.49 9.83
N VAL A 40 -10.68 7.15 9.87
CA VAL A 40 -9.53 6.33 9.47
C VAL A 40 -9.53 6.19 7.95
N ARG A 41 -8.37 6.40 7.33
CA ARG A 41 -8.16 6.18 5.90
C ARG A 41 -7.00 5.25 5.66
N LYS A 42 -7.22 4.26 4.80
CA LYS A 42 -6.17 3.37 4.28
C LYS A 42 -5.39 4.09 3.20
N ILE A 43 -4.08 4.12 3.36
CA ILE A 43 -3.15 4.69 2.39
C ILE A 43 -2.16 3.64 1.96
N TYR A 44 -2.02 3.50 0.65
CA TYR A 44 -1.14 2.54 0.03
C TYR A 44 0.18 3.20 -0.36
N LYS A 45 1.23 2.40 -0.42
CA LYS A 45 2.52 2.83 -0.97
C LYS A 45 2.31 3.40 -2.39
N ASN A 46 2.94 4.54 -2.68
CA ASN A 46 2.83 5.28 -3.94
C ASN A 46 1.48 5.96 -4.20
N ASP A 47 0.59 6.06 -3.21
CA ASP A 47 -0.58 6.94 -3.35
C ASP A 47 -0.14 8.41 -3.40
N LEU A 48 -0.74 9.19 -4.30
CA LEU A 48 -0.61 10.64 -4.30
C LEU A 48 -1.50 11.22 -3.21
N VAL A 49 -0.88 11.84 -2.21
CA VAL A 49 -1.59 12.36 -1.04
C VAL A 49 -1.17 13.79 -0.72
N VAL A 50 -2.07 14.45 0.00
CA VAL A 50 -1.83 15.74 0.64
C VAL A 50 -1.94 15.55 2.14
N VAL A 51 -0.85 15.81 2.84
CA VAL A 51 -0.72 15.71 4.29
C VAL A 51 -0.69 17.11 4.88
N HIS A 52 -1.56 17.36 5.83
CA HIS A 52 -1.56 18.56 6.64
C HIS A 52 -1.00 18.18 8.01
N THR A 53 0.10 18.80 8.36
CA THR A 53 0.66 18.83 9.72
C THR A 53 0.25 20.14 10.38
N GLU A 54 0.60 20.33 11.65
CA GLU A 54 0.31 21.56 12.41
C GLU A 54 0.81 22.83 11.70
N TYR A 55 2.02 22.76 11.14
CA TYR A 55 2.70 23.94 10.59
C TYR A 55 2.74 23.98 9.06
N LYS A 56 2.59 22.83 8.40
CA LYS A 56 2.89 22.71 6.96
C LYS A 56 1.97 21.72 6.23
N LYS A 57 1.80 21.99 4.94
CA LYS A 57 1.10 21.13 3.99
C LYS A 57 2.10 20.52 3.02
N TYR A 58 2.09 19.20 2.90
CA TYR A 58 2.95 18.45 2.00
C TYR A 58 2.08 17.74 0.95
N LYS A 59 2.44 17.87 -0.34
CA LYS A 59 1.80 17.17 -1.45
C LYS A 59 2.84 16.32 -2.16
N GLY A 60 2.57 15.04 -2.33
CA GLY A 60 3.50 14.14 -3.01
C GLY A 60 3.06 12.70 -3.02
N LEU A 61 3.90 11.86 -3.61
CA LEU A 61 3.77 10.41 -3.51
C LEU A 61 4.22 9.96 -2.12
N ILE A 62 3.40 9.16 -1.46
CA ILE A 62 3.73 8.63 -0.15
C ILE A 62 4.63 7.40 -0.27
N LYS A 63 5.73 7.41 0.47
CA LYS A 63 6.59 6.25 0.66
C LYS A 63 6.52 5.85 2.13
N ILE A 64 5.97 4.67 2.40
CA ILE A 64 5.93 4.09 3.74
C ILE A 64 7.36 3.67 4.09
N ILE A 65 7.96 4.29 5.10
CA ILE A 65 9.29 3.91 5.61
C ILE A 65 9.10 2.89 6.72
N ASP A 66 8.36 3.28 7.76
CA ASP A 66 8.14 2.53 8.98
C ASP A 66 6.66 2.53 9.35
N LYS A 67 6.26 1.75 10.35
CA LYS A 67 4.87 1.76 10.89
C LYS A 67 4.43 3.11 11.46
N GLN A 68 5.38 3.98 11.81
CA GLN A 68 5.14 5.27 12.48
C GLN A 68 5.57 6.47 11.62
N SER A 69 6.15 6.24 10.44
CA SER A 69 6.78 7.29 9.64
C SER A 69 6.52 7.11 8.15
N ILE A 70 6.15 8.22 7.51
CA ILE A 70 5.97 8.30 6.06
C ILE A 70 7.00 9.26 5.47
N SER A 71 7.39 9.02 4.22
CA SER A 71 8.20 9.94 3.44
C SER A 71 7.35 10.57 2.35
N LEU A 72 7.41 11.90 2.25
CA LEU A 72 6.77 12.71 1.23
C LEU A 72 7.79 13.68 0.66
N ASN A 73 8.04 13.59 -0.66
CA ASN A 73 9.06 14.37 -1.36
C ASN A 73 10.44 14.32 -0.67
N GLY A 74 10.84 13.14 -0.20
CA GLY A 74 12.12 12.94 0.49
C GLY A 74 12.13 13.37 1.97
N ARG A 75 11.08 14.01 2.49
CA ARG A 75 10.98 14.39 3.91
C ARG A 75 10.30 13.31 4.73
N LYS A 76 10.90 12.95 5.87
CA LYS A 76 10.30 12.06 6.87
C LYS A 76 9.28 12.85 7.70
N ILE A 77 8.07 12.33 7.81
CA ILE A 77 6.95 12.88 8.59
C ILE A 77 6.47 11.77 9.52
N LYS A 78 6.37 12.06 10.82
CA LYS A 78 5.78 11.12 11.78
C LYS A 78 4.27 11.10 11.61
N ILE A 79 3.68 9.93 11.80
CA ILE A 79 2.23 9.74 11.67
C ILE A 79 1.46 10.55 12.71
N ASP A 80 1.99 10.67 13.92
CA ASP A 80 1.36 11.39 15.03
C ASP A 80 1.21 12.89 14.74
N ASP A 81 2.10 13.46 13.93
CA ASP A 81 2.07 14.87 13.53
C ASP A 81 1.05 15.15 12.41
N ILE A 82 0.38 14.11 11.88
CA ILE A 82 -0.55 14.23 10.77
C ILE A 82 -1.95 14.56 11.28
N ILE A 83 -2.34 15.82 11.08
CA ILE A 83 -3.67 16.32 11.42
C ILE A 83 -4.72 15.81 10.43
N LYS A 84 -4.40 15.85 9.13
CA LYS A 84 -5.34 15.51 8.07
C LYS A 84 -4.65 15.01 6.82
N ILE A 85 -5.18 13.92 6.26
CA ILE A 85 -4.70 13.36 5.02
C ILE A 85 -5.80 13.28 3.96
N LYS A 86 -5.50 13.76 2.75
CA LYS A 86 -6.39 13.71 1.59
C LYS A 86 -5.70 12.92 0.48
N LYS A 87 -6.32 11.85 0.01
CA LYS A 87 -5.90 11.13 -1.20
C LYS A 87 -6.36 11.93 -2.41
N ILE A 88 -5.45 12.21 -3.34
CA ILE A 88 -5.81 12.74 -4.65
C ILE A 88 -6.06 11.51 -5.53
N LYS A 89 -7.31 11.34 -5.98
CA LYS A 89 -7.55 10.42 -7.09
C LYS A 89 -6.98 11.07 -8.34
N VAL A 90 -5.91 10.50 -8.86
CA VAL A 90 -5.53 10.73 -10.24
C VAL A 90 -6.42 9.77 -11.02
N ASP A 91 -7.55 10.28 -11.53
CA ASP A 91 -8.33 9.53 -12.50
C ASP A 91 -7.45 9.46 -13.76
N PHE A 92 -6.76 8.33 -13.95
CA PHE A 92 -6.22 7.98 -15.25
C PHE A 92 -7.44 7.81 -16.16
N LYS A 93 -7.80 8.88 -16.88
CA LYS A 93 -8.59 8.74 -18.11
C LYS A 93 -7.64 8.03 -19.07
N PRO A 94 -7.89 6.76 -19.46
CA PRO A 94 -7.18 6.22 -20.60
C PRO A 94 -7.57 7.10 -21.79
N ASP A 95 -6.58 7.73 -22.41
CA ASP A 95 -6.77 8.38 -23.71
C ASP A 95 -7.38 7.32 -24.64
N LYS A 96 -8.65 7.50 -24.98
CA LYS A 96 -9.28 6.73 -26.05
C LYS A 96 -8.61 7.19 -27.34
N LYS A 97 -7.62 6.42 -27.79
CA LYS A 97 -7.13 6.47 -29.16
C LYS A 97 -8.10 5.74 -30.07
#